data_AF-A0A1I3YIX4-F1
#
_entry.id   AF-A0A1I3YIX4-F1
#
_cell.length_a   1.000
_cell.length_b   1.000
_cell.length_c   1.000
_cell.angle_alpha   90.00
_cell.angle_beta   90.00
_cell.angle_gamma   90.00
#
_symmetry.space_group_name_H-M   'P 1'
#
loop_
_entity.id
_entity.type
_entity.pdbx_description
1 polymer ?
#
loop_
_entity_poly.entity_id
_entity_poly.type
_entity_poly.pdbx_seq_one_letter_code
_entity_poly.pdbx_strand_id
1 'polypeptide(L)'
;MPINAPPAPSHQRSRGRAELGLVAAPGGARIAHLYQSSPLRILFPDSDPAEPKQAALVNVAGGLAGGDSLEVAITLGPRARFTATTPAAEKIYRTLGPETEIASTLRLEGGGVCEWLPQETILFDGARLTRRMKVDMAADATLLAAEMLVLGRAARGERFTQGAVHDRWRVRRDGRLVWADAFRLADPAAAASPFVLDGAGAVATLLLAAPEAASHRDLLRDLTDGRAGVVAPGLLVARWMGEAGAVRAGVAGALVALRQAALSLPPRLPRLWRT
;
A
#
# COMPACT_ATOMS: atom_id res chain seq x y z
N MET A 1 -11.41 11.52 -54.35
CA MET A 1 -11.89 11.09 -53.01
C MET A 1 -10.82 11.45 -52.00
N PRO A 2 -11.13 12.14 -50.88
CA PRO A 2 -10.12 12.38 -49.85
C PRO A 2 -9.74 11.05 -49.21
N ILE A 3 -8.43 10.75 -49.17
CA ILE A 3 -7.89 9.65 -48.37
C ILE A 3 -8.11 10.03 -46.90
N ASN A 4 -8.93 9.27 -46.18
CA ASN A 4 -9.02 9.39 -44.74
C ASN A 4 -7.64 9.12 -44.15
N ALA A 5 -7.12 10.07 -43.37
CA ALA A 5 -5.90 9.86 -42.61
C ALA A 5 -6.10 8.65 -41.67
N PRO A 6 -5.10 7.76 -41.54
CA PRO A 6 -5.19 6.66 -40.60
C PRO A 6 -5.41 7.20 -39.18
N PRO A 7 -6.19 6.51 -38.35
CA PRO A 7 -6.38 6.93 -36.96
C PRO A 7 -5.03 7.00 -36.26
N ALA A 8 -4.88 8.00 -35.38
CA ALA A 8 -3.67 8.14 -34.58
C ALA A 8 -3.39 6.84 -33.81
N PRO A 9 -2.13 6.38 -33.74
CA PRO A 9 -1.79 5.15 -33.05
C PRO A 9 -2.23 5.22 -31.59
N SER A 10 -2.99 4.22 -31.14
CA SER A 10 -3.35 4.09 -29.74
C SER A 10 -2.11 3.71 -28.94
N HIS A 11 -1.82 4.44 -27.89
CA HIS A 11 -0.72 4.07 -26.99
C HIS A 11 -0.99 2.71 -26.33
N GLN A 12 0.04 1.88 -26.23
CA GLN A 12 -0.03 0.60 -25.53
C GLN A 12 -0.30 0.83 -24.02
N ARG A 13 -1.11 -0.06 -23.42
CA ARG A 13 -1.46 -0.03 -21.99
C ARG A 13 -1.09 -1.32 -21.31
N SER A 14 -0.50 -1.20 -20.14
CA SER A 14 -0.09 -2.30 -19.29
C SER A 14 -1.26 -2.74 -18.40
N ARG A 15 -1.53 -4.05 -18.36
CA ARG A 15 -2.54 -4.66 -17.49
C ARG A 15 -1.90 -5.81 -16.70
N GLY A 16 -1.32 -5.47 -15.56
CA GLY A 16 -0.65 -6.42 -14.68
C GLY A 16 -1.61 -7.05 -13.70
N ARG A 17 -1.45 -8.35 -13.46
CA ARG A 17 -2.17 -9.06 -12.40
C ARG A 17 -1.22 -9.98 -11.66
N ALA A 18 -1.32 -10.03 -10.35
CA ALA A 18 -0.56 -10.92 -9.48
C ALA A 18 -1.50 -11.54 -8.45
N GLU A 19 -1.44 -12.85 -8.31
CA GLU A 19 -2.19 -13.60 -7.30
C GLU A 19 -1.26 -14.50 -6.53
N LEU A 20 -1.42 -14.49 -5.21
CA LEU A 20 -0.62 -15.28 -4.29
C LEU A 20 -1.51 -15.94 -3.25
N GLY A 21 -1.56 -17.27 -3.26
CA GLY A 21 -2.18 -18.07 -2.21
C GLY A 21 -1.11 -18.70 -1.34
N LEU A 22 -1.23 -18.56 -0.02
CA LEU A 22 -0.28 -19.06 0.96
C LEU A 22 -0.98 -19.89 2.02
N VAL A 23 -0.34 -20.96 2.48
CA VAL A 23 -0.82 -21.81 3.57
C VAL A 23 0.28 -22.02 4.61
N ALA A 24 -0.09 -22.29 5.85
CA ALA A 24 0.88 -22.63 6.89
C ALA A 24 1.58 -23.96 6.56
N ALA A 25 2.88 -24.05 6.89
CA ALA A 25 3.73 -25.21 6.70
C ALA A 25 4.83 -25.27 7.79
N PRO A 26 5.49 -26.42 7.97
CA PRO A 26 6.71 -26.48 8.80
C PRO A 26 7.75 -25.48 8.28
N GLY A 27 8.18 -24.56 9.14
CA GLY A 27 9.12 -23.49 8.77
C GLY A 27 8.49 -22.20 8.21
N GLY A 28 7.17 -22.03 8.26
CA GLY A 28 6.49 -20.78 7.92
C GLY A 28 5.41 -20.94 6.85
N ALA A 29 5.22 -19.95 5.98
CA ALA A 29 4.23 -20.03 4.91
C ALA A 29 4.78 -20.74 3.65
N ARG A 30 3.96 -21.60 3.04
CA ARG A 30 4.21 -22.23 1.73
C ARG A 30 3.27 -21.65 0.68
N ILE A 31 3.78 -21.47 -0.54
CA ILE A 31 2.99 -21.03 -1.68
C ILE A 31 2.08 -22.18 -2.11
N ALA A 32 0.77 -21.92 -2.14
CA ALA A 32 -0.27 -22.83 -2.63
C ALA A 32 -0.82 -22.41 -3.99
N HIS A 33 -0.76 -21.12 -4.31
CA HIS A 33 -1.16 -20.57 -5.61
C HIS A 33 -0.23 -19.42 -5.99
N LEU A 34 0.14 -19.35 -7.27
CA LEU A 34 0.92 -18.25 -7.82
C LEU A 34 0.47 -18.03 -9.27
N TYR A 35 -0.08 -16.86 -9.53
CA TYR A 35 -0.34 -16.36 -10.87
C TYR A 35 0.27 -14.97 -11.03
N GLN A 36 0.86 -14.69 -12.18
CA GLN A 36 1.37 -13.36 -12.47
C GLN A 36 1.36 -13.09 -13.98
N SER A 37 1.05 -11.85 -14.35
CA SER A 37 1.13 -11.33 -15.72
C SER A 37 1.80 -9.97 -15.74
N SER A 38 2.56 -9.73 -16.82
CA SER A 38 3.29 -8.49 -17.03
C SER A 38 2.38 -7.25 -16.89
N PRO A 39 2.85 -6.16 -16.25
CA PRO A 39 4.21 -5.97 -15.74
C PRO A 39 4.42 -6.40 -14.28
N LEU A 40 3.46 -7.10 -13.66
CA LEU A 40 3.64 -7.58 -12.29
C LEU A 40 4.42 -8.88 -12.24
N ARG A 41 5.37 -8.94 -11.31
CA ARG A 41 6.08 -10.15 -10.89
C ARG A 41 6.09 -10.25 -9.38
N ILE A 42 6.07 -11.47 -8.86
CA ILE A 42 6.24 -11.79 -7.45
C ILE A 42 7.58 -12.51 -7.31
N LEU A 43 8.48 -11.95 -6.51
CA LEU A 43 9.75 -12.56 -6.15
C LEU A 43 9.73 -12.96 -4.67
N PHE A 44 10.45 -14.02 -4.32
CA PHE A 44 10.50 -14.56 -2.96
C PHE A 44 11.95 -14.54 -2.47
N PRO A 45 12.43 -13.39 -1.95
CA PRO A 45 13.78 -13.34 -1.39
C PRO A 45 13.87 -14.21 -0.13
N ASP A 46 15.07 -14.69 0.14
CA ASP A 46 15.35 -15.37 1.40
C ASP A 46 15.08 -14.43 2.58
N SER A 47 14.33 -14.95 3.55
CA SER A 47 13.96 -14.24 4.77
C SER A 47 14.90 -14.68 5.89
N ASP A 48 15.27 -13.77 6.79
CA ASP A 48 16.02 -14.15 7.99
C ASP A 48 15.21 -15.18 8.81
N PRO A 49 15.84 -16.13 9.53
CA PRO A 49 15.10 -17.18 10.25
C PRO A 49 14.04 -16.70 11.25
N ALA A 50 14.18 -15.47 11.75
CA ALA A 50 13.24 -14.81 12.67
C ALA A 50 12.16 -13.97 11.96
N GLU A 51 12.15 -13.93 10.63
CA GLU A 51 11.20 -13.18 9.82
C GLU A 51 10.19 -14.14 9.16
N PRO A 52 8.92 -13.72 9.00
CA PRO A 52 7.98 -14.45 8.15
C PRO A 52 8.47 -14.47 6.70
N LYS A 53 7.98 -15.42 5.90
CA LYS A 53 8.25 -15.47 4.47
C LYS A 53 7.79 -14.18 3.79
N GLN A 54 8.59 -13.68 2.85
CA GLN A 54 8.37 -12.41 2.17
C GLN A 54 8.04 -12.59 0.67
N ALA A 55 7.19 -11.73 0.12
CA ALA A 55 7.11 -11.47 -1.31
C ALA A 55 7.50 -10.03 -1.64
N ALA A 56 8.33 -9.89 -2.66
CA ALA A 56 8.53 -8.65 -3.39
C ALA A 56 7.53 -8.59 -4.55
N LEU A 57 6.59 -7.65 -4.48
CA LEU A 57 5.74 -7.26 -5.60
C LEU A 57 6.52 -6.28 -6.47
N VAL A 58 6.77 -6.65 -7.72
CA VAL A 58 7.64 -5.89 -8.62
C VAL A 58 6.86 -5.50 -9.88
N ASN A 59 6.73 -4.20 -10.10
CA ASN A 59 6.36 -3.66 -11.41
C ASN A 59 7.63 -3.56 -12.28
N VAL A 60 7.74 -4.41 -13.30
CA VAL A 60 8.92 -4.43 -14.19
C VAL A 60 8.86 -3.39 -15.32
N ALA A 61 7.77 -2.62 -15.44
CA ALA A 61 7.66 -1.55 -16.45
C ALA A 61 8.40 -0.26 -16.04
N GLY A 62 8.86 -0.15 -14.79
CA GLY A 62 9.57 1.03 -14.28
C GLY A 62 8.67 2.18 -13.82
N GLY A 63 7.36 2.08 -14.05
CA GLY A 63 6.28 2.95 -13.59
C GLY A 63 5.00 2.67 -14.39
N LEU A 64 3.95 3.45 -14.12
CA LEU A 64 2.64 3.32 -14.76
C LEU A 64 2.25 4.62 -15.46
N ALA A 65 1.78 4.51 -16.69
CA ALA A 65 1.24 5.63 -17.45
C ALA A 65 -0.30 5.63 -17.40
N GLY A 66 -0.90 6.71 -17.91
CA GLY A 66 -2.36 6.85 -17.95
C GLY A 66 -3.04 5.71 -18.69
N GLY A 67 -4.01 5.04 -18.04
CA GLY A 67 -4.73 3.87 -18.56
C GLY A 67 -4.07 2.53 -18.26
N ASP A 68 -2.90 2.52 -17.63
CA ASP A 68 -2.32 1.29 -17.09
C ASP A 68 -3.10 0.84 -15.85
N SER A 69 -3.09 -0.48 -15.61
CA SER A 69 -3.75 -1.06 -14.45
C SER A 69 -2.90 -2.17 -13.82
N LEU A 70 -2.88 -2.21 -12.49
CA LEU A 70 -2.29 -3.29 -11.70
C LEU A 70 -3.33 -3.86 -10.73
N GLU A 71 -3.42 -5.19 -10.68
CA GLU A 71 -4.24 -5.92 -9.72
C GLU A 71 -3.41 -6.92 -8.93
N VAL A 72 -3.42 -6.80 -7.60
CA VAL A 72 -2.77 -7.71 -6.66
C VAL A 72 -3.83 -8.37 -5.79
N ALA A 73 -3.83 -9.70 -5.73
CA ALA A 73 -4.68 -10.47 -4.83
C ALA A 73 -3.84 -11.43 -3.98
N ILE A 74 -3.85 -11.27 -2.66
CA ILE A 74 -3.15 -12.15 -1.73
C ILE A 74 -4.18 -12.84 -0.85
N THR A 75 -4.12 -14.16 -0.79
CA THR A 75 -4.94 -14.99 0.11
C THR A 75 -4.03 -15.75 1.05
N LEU A 76 -4.21 -15.50 2.35
CA LEU A 76 -3.45 -16.10 3.43
C LEU A 76 -4.34 -17.09 4.16
N GLY A 77 -4.04 -18.38 4.00
CA GLY A 77 -4.76 -19.47 4.62
C GLY A 77 -4.60 -19.49 6.16
N PRO A 78 -5.37 -20.36 6.85
CA PRO A 78 -5.46 -20.33 8.30
C PRO A 78 -4.09 -20.42 8.98
N ARG A 79 -3.86 -19.55 9.97
CA ARG A 79 -2.64 -19.48 10.79
C ARG A 79 -1.33 -19.23 10.02
N ALA A 80 -1.40 -18.93 8.72
CA ALA A 80 -0.21 -18.59 7.96
C ALA A 80 0.28 -17.18 8.33
N ARG A 81 1.60 -16.96 8.27
CA ARG A 81 2.23 -15.66 8.51
C ARG A 81 3.03 -15.22 7.28
N PHE A 82 2.86 -13.98 6.84
CA PHE A 82 3.46 -13.51 5.59
C PHE A 82 3.65 -11.99 5.52
N THR A 83 4.70 -11.56 4.82
CA THR A 83 4.95 -10.14 4.53
C THR A 83 4.97 -9.91 3.02
N ALA A 84 4.12 -9.00 2.55
CA ALA A 84 4.15 -8.49 1.19
C ALA A 84 4.70 -7.06 1.19
N THR A 85 5.66 -6.79 0.31
CA THR A 85 6.30 -5.48 0.16
C THR A 85 6.67 -5.24 -1.30
N THR A 86 7.10 -4.03 -1.64
CA THR A 86 7.69 -3.71 -2.94
C THR A 86 9.17 -3.36 -2.71
N PRO A 87 10.07 -3.67 -3.65
CA PRO A 87 11.49 -3.33 -3.50
C PRO A 87 11.79 -1.86 -3.85
N ALA A 88 10.83 -1.15 -4.42
CA ALA A 88 10.99 0.23 -4.86
C ALA A 88 9.65 0.96 -4.85
N ALA A 89 9.73 2.29 -4.87
CA ALA A 89 8.58 3.16 -5.02
C ALA A 89 7.88 2.92 -6.38
N GLU A 90 6.54 2.88 -6.36
CA GLU A 90 5.73 2.85 -7.57
C GLU A 90 5.64 4.25 -8.15
N LYS A 91 5.84 4.42 -9.46
CA LYS A 91 5.85 5.74 -10.11
C LYS A 91 4.63 5.86 -11.00
N ILE A 92 3.81 6.87 -10.74
CA ILE A 92 2.66 7.18 -11.58
C ILE A 92 3.04 8.37 -12.45
N TYR A 93 3.20 8.11 -13.74
CA TYR A 93 3.54 9.13 -14.72
C TYR A 93 2.33 10.01 -15.06
N ARG A 94 2.63 11.14 -15.71
CA ARG A 94 1.63 12.01 -16.33
C ARG A 94 0.72 11.20 -17.26
N THR A 95 -0.57 11.44 -17.18
CA THR A 95 -1.53 10.87 -18.13
C THR A 95 -1.84 11.84 -19.27
N LEU A 96 -2.12 11.28 -20.45
CA LEU A 96 -2.64 11.98 -21.62
C LEU A 96 -4.12 11.63 -21.88
N GLY A 97 -4.77 10.89 -20.97
CA GLY A 97 -6.14 10.42 -21.14
C GLY A 97 -6.67 9.74 -19.87
N PRO A 98 -6.93 8.42 -19.89
CA PRO A 98 -7.50 7.72 -18.74
C PRO A 98 -6.58 7.74 -17.51
N GLU A 99 -7.18 7.56 -16.34
CA GLU A 99 -6.45 7.38 -15.09
C GLU A 99 -5.71 6.04 -15.04
N THR A 100 -4.66 6.01 -14.22
CA THR A 100 -3.98 4.77 -13.83
C THR A 100 -4.75 4.13 -12.69
N GLU A 101 -4.91 2.81 -12.72
CA GLU A 101 -5.61 2.05 -11.68
C GLU A 101 -4.70 1.09 -10.93
N ILE A 102 -4.77 1.10 -9.59
CA ILE A 102 -4.10 0.11 -8.74
C ILE A 102 -5.13 -0.52 -7.81
N ALA A 103 -5.19 -1.84 -7.78
CA ALA A 103 -6.11 -2.60 -6.95
C ALA A 103 -5.37 -3.65 -6.13
N SER A 104 -5.52 -3.57 -4.80
CA SER A 104 -4.98 -4.54 -3.86
C SER A 104 -6.13 -5.22 -3.12
N THR A 105 -6.14 -6.55 -3.10
CA THR A 105 -7.10 -7.36 -2.35
C THR A 105 -6.36 -8.32 -1.43
N LEU A 106 -6.60 -8.22 -0.13
CA LEU A 106 -6.06 -9.12 0.87
C LEU A 106 -7.18 -9.95 1.48
N ARG A 107 -7.01 -11.27 1.52
CA ARG A 107 -7.90 -12.20 2.22
C ARG A 107 -7.13 -12.93 3.30
N LEU A 108 -7.56 -12.79 4.55
CA LEU A 108 -6.88 -13.37 5.71
C LEU A 108 -7.83 -14.33 6.42
N GLU A 109 -7.54 -15.62 6.33
CA GLU A 109 -8.28 -16.66 7.05
C GLU A 109 -7.92 -16.69 8.53
N GLY A 110 -8.64 -17.51 9.31
CA GLY A 110 -8.54 -17.58 10.76
C GLY A 110 -7.11 -17.65 11.31
N GLY A 111 -6.77 -16.75 12.24
CA GLY A 111 -5.46 -16.62 12.86
C GLY A 111 -4.31 -16.24 11.90
N GLY A 112 -4.61 -15.86 10.66
CA GLY A 112 -3.60 -15.41 9.70
C GLY A 112 -2.98 -14.07 10.11
N VAL A 113 -1.67 -13.92 9.91
CA VAL A 113 -0.93 -12.67 10.19
C VAL A 113 -0.27 -12.15 8.92
N CYS A 114 -0.71 -11.00 8.44
CA CYS A 114 -0.18 -10.37 7.23
C CYS A 114 0.45 -9.02 7.53
N GLU A 115 1.64 -8.80 6.98
CA GLU A 115 2.23 -7.46 6.84
C GLU A 115 2.10 -7.01 5.38
N TRP A 116 1.39 -5.91 5.13
CA TRP A 116 1.28 -5.26 3.81
C TRP A 116 2.07 -3.95 3.85
N LEU A 117 3.33 -4.00 3.42
CA LEU A 117 4.30 -2.93 3.59
C LEU A 117 4.92 -2.50 2.25
N PRO A 118 4.13 -2.12 1.22
CA PRO A 118 4.71 -1.55 0.01
C PRO A 118 5.51 -0.27 0.32
N GLN A 119 6.46 0.05 -0.54
CA GLN A 119 7.11 1.37 -0.56
C GLN A 119 6.10 2.44 -1.03
N GLU A 120 6.51 3.71 -1.00
CA GLU A 120 5.67 4.81 -1.42
C GLU A 120 5.22 4.73 -2.89
N THR A 121 4.05 5.30 -3.19
CA THR A 121 3.60 5.58 -4.55
C THR A 121 3.83 7.07 -4.84
N ILE A 122 4.65 7.37 -5.84
CA ILE A 122 5.05 8.72 -6.23
C ILE A 122 4.22 9.16 -7.43
N LEU A 123 3.43 10.20 -7.27
CA LEU A 123 2.67 10.83 -8.36
C LEU A 123 3.50 11.92 -9.00
N PHE A 124 3.81 11.77 -10.28
CA PHE A 124 4.47 12.83 -11.06
C PHE A 124 3.46 13.92 -11.42
N ASP A 125 3.95 15.10 -11.80
CA ASP A 125 3.07 16.20 -12.15
C ASP A 125 2.23 15.87 -13.40
N GLY A 126 0.90 15.98 -13.25
CA GLY A 126 -0.10 15.59 -14.23
C GLY A 126 -0.55 14.12 -14.14
N ALA A 127 -0.13 13.37 -13.11
CA ALA A 127 -0.62 12.00 -12.88
C ALA A 127 -2.10 11.97 -12.44
N ARG A 128 -2.84 10.95 -12.87
CA ARG A 128 -4.20 10.67 -12.38
C ARG A 128 -4.28 9.24 -11.88
N LEU A 129 -4.51 9.05 -10.58
CA LEU A 129 -4.49 7.73 -9.93
C LEU A 129 -5.83 7.43 -9.25
N THR A 130 -6.37 6.24 -9.53
CA THR A 130 -7.37 5.59 -8.68
C THR A 130 -6.75 4.36 -8.03
N ARG A 131 -6.55 4.41 -6.71
CA ARG A 131 -6.05 3.29 -5.91
C ARG A 131 -7.15 2.75 -5.00
N ARG A 132 -7.22 1.42 -4.88
CA ARG A 132 -8.18 0.74 -4.00
C ARG A 132 -7.52 -0.40 -3.26
N MET A 133 -7.69 -0.43 -1.94
CA MET A 133 -7.34 -1.54 -1.07
C MET A 133 -8.62 -2.15 -0.48
N LYS A 134 -8.78 -3.46 -0.67
CA LYS A 134 -9.84 -4.26 -0.05
C LYS A 134 -9.19 -5.30 0.85
N VAL A 135 -9.68 -5.40 2.07
CA VAL A 135 -9.26 -6.43 3.03
C VAL A 135 -10.52 -7.16 3.47
N ASP A 136 -10.53 -8.47 3.33
CA ASP A 136 -11.53 -9.35 3.93
C ASP A 136 -10.78 -10.27 4.91
N MET A 137 -11.08 -10.19 6.21
CA MET A 137 -10.35 -10.90 7.25
C MET A 137 -11.28 -11.63 8.23
N ALA A 138 -10.81 -12.74 8.78
CA ALA A 138 -11.47 -13.44 9.88
C ALA A 138 -11.41 -12.63 11.19
N ALA A 139 -12.28 -12.96 12.14
CA ALA A 139 -12.38 -12.35 13.47
C ALA A 139 -11.03 -12.18 14.20
N ASP A 140 -10.21 -13.23 14.13
CA ASP A 140 -8.97 -13.43 14.86
C ASP A 140 -7.71 -13.25 14.01
N ALA A 141 -7.86 -12.79 12.76
CA ALA A 141 -6.75 -12.46 11.89
C ALA A 141 -6.10 -11.12 12.28
N THR A 142 -4.84 -10.96 11.91
CA THR A 142 -4.05 -9.75 12.15
C THR A 142 -3.49 -9.20 10.83
N LEU A 143 -3.72 -7.92 10.57
CA LEU A 143 -3.12 -7.17 9.48
C LEU A 143 -2.37 -5.95 10.03
N LEU A 144 -1.09 -5.84 9.68
CA LEU A 144 -0.33 -4.59 9.76
C LEU A 144 -0.13 -4.07 8.34
N ALA A 145 -0.76 -2.96 7.98
CA ALA A 145 -0.70 -2.38 6.64
C ALA A 145 -0.20 -0.93 6.70
N ALA A 146 0.65 -0.54 5.75
CA ALA A 146 1.04 0.85 5.56
C ALA A 146 1.08 1.19 4.06
N GLU A 147 0.48 2.30 3.67
CA GLU A 147 0.69 2.88 2.35
C GLU A 147 0.99 4.37 2.44
N MET A 148 1.83 4.82 1.52
CA MET A 148 2.30 6.20 1.43
C MET A 148 2.10 6.72 0.01
N LEU A 149 1.66 7.97 -0.09
CA LEU A 149 1.56 8.74 -1.33
C LEU A 149 2.53 9.91 -1.26
N VAL A 150 3.29 10.12 -2.32
CA VAL A 150 4.18 11.28 -2.50
C VAL A 150 3.68 12.09 -3.68
N LEU A 151 3.51 13.39 -3.47
CA LEU A 151 2.97 14.34 -4.43
C LEU A 151 4.11 15.14 -5.09
N GLY A 152 4.54 14.67 -6.26
CA GLY A 152 5.65 15.23 -7.02
C GLY A 152 7.01 14.69 -6.60
N ARG A 153 8.03 14.89 -7.44
CA ARG A 153 9.41 14.52 -7.15
C ARG A 153 10.16 15.68 -6.50
N ALA A 154 10.02 15.84 -5.19
CA ALA A 154 10.69 16.90 -4.41
C ALA A 154 12.22 16.92 -4.64
N ALA A 155 12.88 15.74 -4.67
CA ALA A 155 14.31 15.60 -4.95
C ALA A 155 14.74 16.00 -6.39
N ARG A 156 13.77 16.33 -7.26
CA ARG A 156 13.97 16.84 -8.62
C ARG A 156 13.35 18.24 -8.81
N GLY A 157 12.90 18.88 -7.73
CA GLY A 157 12.23 20.19 -7.78
C GLY A 157 10.83 20.16 -8.38
N GLU A 158 10.25 18.98 -8.64
CA GLU A 158 8.89 18.85 -9.16
C GLU A 158 7.87 18.90 -8.02
N ARG A 159 6.80 19.69 -8.21
CA ARG A 159 5.62 19.72 -7.34
C ARG A 159 4.42 19.17 -8.09
N PHE A 160 3.48 18.57 -7.37
CA PHE A 160 2.22 18.11 -7.95
C PHE A 160 1.25 19.28 -8.08
N THR A 161 1.23 19.92 -9.25
CA THR A 161 0.40 21.09 -9.56
C THR A 161 -0.78 20.74 -10.46
N GLN A 162 -0.67 19.65 -11.19
CA GLN A 162 -1.72 19.11 -12.05
C GLN A 162 -1.92 17.63 -11.76
N GLY A 163 -3.15 17.14 -11.94
CA GLY A 163 -3.49 15.73 -11.76
C GLY A 163 -4.61 15.49 -10.78
N ALA A 164 -4.80 14.22 -10.39
CA ALA A 164 -5.77 13.83 -9.39
C ALA A 164 -5.37 12.52 -8.71
N VAL A 165 -5.80 12.34 -7.47
CA VAL A 165 -5.69 11.06 -6.78
C VAL A 165 -6.98 10.73 -6.04
N HIS A 166 -7.37 9.47 -6.09
CA HIS A 166 -8.45 8.89 -5.32
C HIS A 166 -8.00 7.55 -4.75
N ASP A 167 -7.62 7.57 -3.47
CA ASP A 167 -7.15 6.40 -2.73
C ASP A 167 -8.24 5.94 -1.76
N ARG A 168 -8.56 4.64 -1.77
CA ARG A 168 -9.71 4.09 -1.04
C ARG A 168 -9.38 2.81 -0.32
N TRP A 169 -9.80 2.73 0.93
CA TRP A 169 -9.67 1.54 1.75
C TRP A 169 -11.04 1.00 2.13
N ARG A 170 -11.18 -0.32 2.12
CA ARG A 170 -12.32 -1.02 2.71
C ARG A 170 -11.82 -2.26 3.44
N VAL A 171 -12.07 -2.32 4.74
CA VAL A 171 -11.69 -3.44 5.60
C VAL A 171 -12.97 -4.08 6.12
N ARG A 172 -13.13 -5.38 5.84
CA ARG A 172 -14.21 -6.21 6.35
C ARG A 172 -13.67 -7.25 7.31
N ARG A 173 -14.33 -7.43 8.44
CA ARG A 173 -14.08 -8.51 9.41
C ARG A 173 -15.33 -9.37 9.52
N ASP A 174 -15.20 -10.68 9.32
CA ASP A 174 -16.32 -11.64 9.26
C ASP A 174 -17.47 -11.17 8.35
N GLY A 175 -17.13 -10.73 7.15
CA GLY A 175 -18.09 -10.24 6.16
C GLY A 175 -18.70 -8.86 6.44
N ARG A 176 -18.46 -8.25 7.61
CA ARG A 176 -18.96 -6.92 7.98
C ARG A 176 -17.92 -5.84 7.66
N LEU A 177 -18.34 -4.75 7.02
CA LEU A 177 -17.49 -3.58 6.82
C LEU A 177 -17.22 -2.90 8.16
N VAL A 178 -15.96 -2.92 8.61
CA VAL A 178 -15.53 -2.36 9.91
C VAL A 178 -14.79 -1.04 9.76
N TRP A 179 -14.22 -0.76 8.58
CA TRP A 179 -13.63 0.53 8.27
C TRP A 179 -13.63 0.80 6.77
N ALA A 180 -13.89 2.06 6.42
CA ALA A 180 -13.77 2.59 5.08
C ALA A 180 -13.14 3.96 5.14
N ASP A 181 -12.23 4.22 4.22
CA ASP A 181 -11.54 5.50 4.11
C ASP A 181 -11.37 5.90 2.65
N ALA A 182 -11.38 7.20 2.39
CA ALA A 182 -11.18 7.74 1.06
C ALA A 182 -10.41 9.07 1.14
N PHE A 183 -9.21 9.08 0.56
CA PHE A 183 -8.47 10.31 0.28
C PHE A 183 -8.69 10.68 -1.18
N ARG A 184 -9.24 11.86 -1.43
CA ARG A 184 -9.46 12.37 -2.78
C ARG A 184 -8.94 13.80 -2.91
N LEU A 185 -7.98 13.98 -3.82
CA LEU A 185 -7.48 15.26 -4.26
C LEU A 185 -7.78 15.38 -5.76
N ALA A 186 -8.87 16.06 -6.11
CA ALA A 186 -9.30 16.24 -7.50
C ALA A 186 -8.66 17.47 -8.16
N ASP A 187 -8.24 18.44 -7.35
CA ASP A 187 -7.52 19.64 -7.76
C ASP A 187 -6.29 19.81 -6.84
N PRO A 188 -5.06 19.70 -7.36
CA PRO A 188 -3.85 19.83 -6.55
C PRO A 188 -3.70 21.19 -5.87
N ALA A 189 -4.34 22.26 -6.37
CA ALA A 189 -4.31 23.57 -5.71
C ALA A 189 -4.93 23.52 -4.30
N ALA A 190 -5.88 22.61 -4.06
CA ALA A 190 -6.50 22.41 -2.75
C ALA A 190 -5.51 21.87 -1.70
N ALA A 191 -4.39 21.26 -2.10
CA ALA A 191 -3.40 20.72 -1.17
C ALA A 191 -2.73 21.81 -0.31
N ALA A 192 -2.71 23.06 -0.75
CA ALA A 192 -2.17 24.18 0.03
C ALA A 192 -3.08 24.57 1.21
N SER A 193 -4.34 24.12 1.24
CA SER A 193 -5.27 24.45 2.33
C SER A 193 -4.89 23.72 3.62
N PRO A 194 -4.91 24.40 4.79
CA PRO A 194 -4.63 23.78 6.09
C PRO A 194 -5.65 22.70 6.47
N PHE A 195 -6.83 22.71 5.85
CA PHE A 195 -7.87 21.69 6.06
C PHE A 195 -7.72 20.47 5.15
N VAL A 196 -6.72 20.47 4.26
CA VAL A 196 -6.49 19.40 3.28
C VAL A 196 -5.13 18.75 3.52
N LEU A 197 -4.05 19.43 3.16
CA LEU A 197 -2.68 18.92 3.32
C LEU A 197 -1.72 19.96 3.90
N ASP A 198 -2.13 21.21 4.10
CA ASP A 198 -1.26 22.29 4.59
C ASP A 198 0.08 22.37 3.83
N GLY A 199 0.04 22.13 2.52
CA GLY A 199 1.24 22.09 1.67
C GLY A 199 2.12 20.85 1.82
N ALA A 200 1.71 19.81 2.56
CA ALA A 200 2.44 18.56 2.69
C ALA A 200 2.71 17.89 1.33
N GLY A 201 3.96 17.46 1.13
CA GLY A 201 4.41 16.76 -0.08
C GLY A 201 4.16 15.25 -0.05
N ALA A 202 3.76 14.70 1.09
CA ALA A 202 3.43 13.29 1.24
C ALA A 202 2.38 13.07 2.33
N VAL A 203 1.66 11.96 2.20
CA VAL A 203 0.78 11.42 3.23
C VAL A 203 0.98 9.92 3.38
N ALA A 204 0.78 9.41 4.58
CA ALA A 204 0.78 7.98 4.83
C ALA A 204 -0.33 7.57 5.79
N THR A 205 -0.87 6.38 5.57
CA THR A 205 -1.81 5.72 6.47
C THR A 205 -1.21 4.40 6.91
N LEU A 206 -1.15 4.19 8.23
CA LEU A 206 -0.85 2.90 8.84
C LEU A 206 -2.10 2.38 9.53
N LEU A 207 -2.38 1.09 9.34
CA LEU A 207 -3.49 0.37 9.94
C LEU A 207 -2.95 -0.88 10.65
N LEU A 208 -3.24 -1.00 11.93
CA LEU A 208 -3.20 -2.27 12.65
C LEU A 208 -4.65 -2.76 12.85
N ALA A 209 -5.02 -3.83 12.16
CA ALA A 209 -6.27 -4.53 12.37
C ALA A 209 -5.99 -5.85 13.10
N ALA A 210 -6.30 -5.91 14.38
CA ALA A 210 -6.10 -7.08 15.24
C ALA A 210 -7.09 -7.03 16.41
N PRO A 211 -7.48 -8.16 17.04
CA PRO A 211 -8.32 -8.13 18.24
C PRO A 211 -7.80 -7.18 19.33
N GLU A 212 -6.48 -7.20 19.57
CA GLU A 212 -5.81 -6.41 20.60
C GLU A 212 -5.30 -5.04 20.13
N ALA A 213 -5.70 -4.56 18.95
CA ALA A 213 -5.14 -3.34 18.36
C ALA A 213 -5.23 -2.11 19.29
N ALA A 214 -6.27 -2.03 20.13
CA ALA A 214 -6.46 -0.92 21.06
C ALA A 214 -5.37 -0.84 22.14
N SER A 215 -4.77 -1.96 22.54
CA SER A 215 -3.69 -2.01 23.54
C SER A 215 -2.41 -1.30 23.08
N HIS A 216 -2.24 -1.10 21.76
CA HIS A 216 -1.08 -0.44 21.17
C HIS A 216 -1.33 1.05 20.86
N ARG A 217 -2.48 1.60 21.28
CA ARG A 217 -2.85 3.00 20.99
C ARG A 217 -1.81 3.99 21.53
N ASP A 218 -1.44 3.87 22.79
CA ASP A 218 -0.60 4.88 23.44
C ASP A 218 0.82 4.85 22.88
N LEU A 219 1.38 3.64 22.66
CA LEU A 219 2.62 3.44 21.91
C LEU A 219 2.61 4.18 20.56
N LEU A 220 1.53 4.03 19.79
CA LEU A 220 1.46 4.65 18.47
C LEU A 220 1.20 6.17 18.56
N ARG A 221 0.46 6.64 19.57
CA ARG A 221 0.26 8.09 19.81
C ARG A 221 1.58 8.78 20.15
N ASP A 222 2.41 8.17 20.98
CA ASP A 222 3.71 8.72 21.36
C ASP A 222 4.63 8.85 20.13
N LEU A 223 4.61 7.86 19.24
CA LEU A 223 5.40 7.87 18.00
C LEU A 223 4.86 8.80 16.90
N THR A 224 3.61 9.24 17.01
CA THR A 224 2.92 10.01 15.96
C THR A 224 2.56 11.42 16.38
N ASP A 225 2.99 11.85 17.57
CA ASP A 225 2.61 13.12 18.18
C ASP A 225 1.07 13.24 18.27
N GLY A 226 0.45 12.18 18.82
CA GLY A 226 -1.00 12.09 19.03
C GLY A 226 -1.83 11.77 17.79
N ARG A 227 -1.24 11.62 16.60
CA ARG A 227 -1.93 11.34 15.32
C ARG A 227 -2.34 9.88 15.10
N ALA A 228 -2.55 9.15 16.19
CA ALA A 228 -3.03 7.77 16.19
C ALA A 228 -4.31 7.60 17.02
N GLY A 229 -5.23 6.77 16.54
CA GLY A 229 -6.53 6.55 17.16
C GLY A 229 -7.16 5.21 16.83
N VAL A 230 -7.91 4.67 17.79
CA VAL A 230 -8.77 3.49 17.58
C VAL A 230 -10.02 3.97 16.86
N VAL A 231 -10.21 3.52 15.61
CA VAL A 231 -11.32 3.97 14.75
C VAL A 231 -12.54 3.04 14.82
N ALA A 232 -12.33 1.80 15.25
CA ALA A 232 -13.35 0.81 15.56
C ALA A 232 -12.74 -0.29 16.47
N PRO A 233 -13.53 -1.17 17.09
CA PRO A 233 -13.01 -2.31 17.83
C PRO A 233 -12.00 -3.13 17.03
N GLY A 234 -10.79 -3.25 17.55
CA GLY A 234 -9.69 -3.98 16.92
C GLY A 234 -9.16 -3.35 15.62
N LEU A 235 -9.33 -2.03 15.44
CA LEU A 235 -8.71 -1.23 14.37
C LEU A 235 -8.03 0.02 14.94
N LEU A 236 -6.70 0.07 14.85
CA LEU A 236 -5.87 1.22 15.20
C LEU A 236 -5.30 1.84 13.93
N VAL A 237 -5.49 3.14 13.74
CA VAL A 237 -5.02 3.89 12.57
C VAL A 237 -4.08 5.01 13.03
N ALA A 238 -2.99 5.21 12.27
CA ALA A 238 -2.13 6.38 12.38
C ALA A 238 -1.94 7.04 11.02
N ARG A 239 -1.76 8.37 11.03
CA ARG A 239 -1.55 9.15 9.82
C ARG A 239 -0.39 10.13 9.95
N TRP A 240 0.28 10.33 8.84
CA TRP A 240 1.34 11.32 8.68
C TRP A 240 1.06 12.17 7.46
N MET A 241 1.47 13.43 7.56
CA MET A 241 1.50 14.38 6.47
C MET A 241 2.71 15.28 6.67
N GLY A 242 3.45 15.58 5.60
CA GLY A 242 4.64 16.43 5.66
C GLY A 242 5.56 16.24 4.47
N GLU A 243 6.85 16.48 4.69
CA GLU A 243 7.91 16.14 3.72
C GLU A 243 8.05 14.61 3.60
N ALA A 244 8.31 14.11 2.39
CA ALA A 244 8.31 12.68 2.10
C ALA A 244 9.31 11.89 2.95
N GLY A 245 10.54 12.37 3.12
CA GLY A 245 11.54 11.75 3.98
C GLY A 245 11.09 11.67 5.45
N ALA A 246 10.55 12.75 5.98
CA ALA A 246 10.03 12.78 7.36
C ALA A 246 8.84 11.84 7.57
N VAL A 247 7.88 11.82 6.63
CA VAL A 247 6.73 10.90 6.64
C VAL A 247 7.23 9.45 6.61
N ARG A 248 8.16 9.14 5.70
CA ARG A 248 8.75 7.80 5.58
C ARG A 248 9.43 7.36 6.87
N ALA A 249 10.22 8.24 7.48
CA ALA A 249 10.89 7.94 8.75
C ALA A 249 9.89 7.69 9.90
N GLY A 250 8.82 8.48 9.98
CA GLY A 250 7.75 8.29 10.96
C GLY A 250 7.04 6.94 10.81
N VAL A 251 6.66 6.60 9.57
CA VAL A 251 6.06 5.29 9.26
C VAL A 251 7.01 4.15 9.59
N ALA A 252 8.30 4.27 9.23
CA ALA A 252 9.33 3.28 9.54
C ALA A 252 9.43 3.00 11.05
N GLY A 253 9.50 4.05 11.86
CA GLY A 253 9.58 3.94 13.32
C GLY A 253 8.34 3.28 13.93
N ALA A 254 7.15 3.68 13.47
CA ALA A 254 5.89 3.06 13.89
C ALA A 254 5.79 1.58 13.51
N LEU A 255 6.19 1.23 12.28
CA LEU A 255 6.25 -0.16 11.83
C LEU A 255 7.19 -0.99 12.71
N VAL A 256 8.41 -0.51 12.97
CA VAL A 256 9.37 -1.20 13.85
C VAL A 256 8.77 -1.49 15.23
N ALA A 257 8.14 -0.48 15.83
CA ALA A 257 7.53 -0.62 17.15
C ALA A 257 6.37 -1.62 17.15
N LEU A 258 5.47 -1.55 16.17
CA LEU A 258 4.31 -2.44 16.07
C LEU A 258 4.69 -3.87 15.68
N ARG A 259 5.73 -4.08 14.88
CA ARG A 259 6.27 -5.42 14.59
C ARG A 259 6.64 -6.14 15.88
N GLN A 260 7.33 -5.44 16.79
CA GLN A 260 7.68 -6.00 18.09
C GLN A 260 6.46 -6.15 19.00
N ALA A 261 5.71 -5.08 19.21
CA ALA A 261 4.65 -5.03 20.21
C ALA A 261 3.42 -5.88 19.84
N ALA A 262 3.00 -5.85 18.57
CA ALA A 262 1.76 -6.47 18.11
C ALA A 262 1.96 -7.83 17.42
N LEU A 263 3.11 -8.05 16.77
CA LEU A 263 3.36 -9.26 15.97
C LEU A 263 4.41 -10.21 16.59
N SER A 264 5.08 -9.77 17.65
CA SER A 264 6.23 -10.46 18.27
C SER A 264 7.35 -10.76 17.25
N LEU A 265 7.52 -9.86 16.28
CA LEU A 265 8.59 -9.91 15.29
C LEU A 265 9.79 -9.05 15.73
N PRO A 266 10.99 -9.27 15.15
CA PRO A 266 12.15 -8.43 15.45
C PRO A 266 11.85 -6.93 15.20
N PRO A 267 12.33 -6.01 16.07
CA PRO A 267 12.11 -4.57 15.95
C PRO A 267 12.98 -3.95 14.85
N ARG A 268 12.74 -4.36 13.61
CA ARG A 268 13.42 -3.87 12.40
C ARG A 268 12.47 -3.99 11.23
N LEU A 269 12.74 -3.29 10.15
CA LEU A 269 11.96 -3.45 8.92
C LEU A 269 12.45 -4.64 8.08
N PRO A 270 11.57 -5.25 7.26
CA PRO A 270 11.98 -6.24 6.26
C PRO A 270 13.17 -5.74 5.44
N ARG A 271 14.07 -6.64 5.01
CA ARG A 271 15.27 -6.27 4.25
C ARG A 271 14.93 -5.44 3.00
N LEU A 272 13.91 -5.85 2.24
CA LEU A 272 13.44 -5.14 1.05
C LEU A 272 12.86 -3.75 1.32
N TRP A 273 12.47 -3.45 2.55
CA TRP A 273 11.92 -2.14 2.88
C TRP A 273 13.05 -1.12 3.09
N ARG A 274 14.24 -1.58 3.50
CA ARG A 274 15.42 -0.75 3.82
C ARG A 274 16.31 -0.43 2.63
N THR A 275 16.19 -1.20 1.55
CA THR A 275 16.92 -1.01 0.28
C THR A 275 16.25 0.05 -0.57
#